data_AF-A0AAE0AXL2-F1
#
_entry.id   AF-A0AAE0AXL2-F1
#
_cell.length_a   1.000
_cell.length_b   1.000
_cell.length_c   1.000
_cell.angle_alpha   90.00
_cell.angle_beta   90.00
_cell.angle_gamma   90.00
#
_symmetry.space_group_name_H-M   'P 1'
#
loop_
_entity.id
_entity.type
_entity.pdbx_description
1 polymer ?
#
loop_
_entity_poly.entity_id
_entity_poly.type
_entity_poly.pdbx_seq_one_letter_code
_entity_poly.pdbx_strand_id
1 'polypeptide(L)'
;MKNFTYFSKNSKRKSRKKDKLSDTDGNGGLPYILTVLREIHCMFFIPNMFRDVRMLLREIGAHILKGCIVFFIDVDHENTYQHSISNQAEELGVECTTILDSSVTHVVVTARTKEITGDIAL
;
A
#
# COMPACT_ATOMS: atom_id res chain seq x y z
N MET A 1 29.73 7.85 -7.41
CA MET A 1 28.28 7.90 -7.17
C MET A 1 27.70 9.14 -7.86
N LYS A 2 26.71 8.97 -8.74
CA LYS A 2 26.02 10.08 -9.40
C LYS A 2 24.77 10.42 -8.56
N ASN A 3 24.72 11.62 -7.99
CA ASN A 3 23.61 12.10 -7.19
C ASN A 3 22.52 12.65 -8.12
N PHE A 4 21.38 11.98 -8.21
CA PHE A 4 20.24 12.48 -8.99
C PHE A 4 19.41 13.44 -8.13
N THR A 5 19.41 14.73 -8.49
CA THR A 5 18.57 15.75 -7.83
C THR A 5 17.18 15.74 -8.47
N TYR A 6 16.18 15.18 -7.78
CA TYR A 6 14.82 15.02 -8.34
C TYR A 6 13.90 16.25 -8.17
N PHE A 7 14.37 17.34 -7.58
CA PHE A 7 13.60 18.60 -7.52
C PHE A 7 14.32 19.70 -8.29
N SER A 8 13.82 19.96 -9.51
CA SER A 8 14.22 21.11 -10.32
C SER A 8 13.96 22.40 -9.54
N LYS A 9 15.04 23.10 -9.18
CA LYS A 9 14.99 24.44 -8.57
C LYS A 9 14.59 25.45 -9.63
N ASN A 10 13.31 25.51 -10.00
CA ASN A 10 12.75 26.69 -10.67
C ASN A 10 11.23 26.74 -10.54
N SER A 11 10.76 27.34 -9.45
CA SER A 11 9.53 28.12 -9.51
C SER A 11 9.70 29.35 -8.63
N LYS A 12 9.66 30.54 -9.23
CA LYS A 12 9.52 31.81 -8.52
C LYS A 12 8.12 31.83 -7.90
N ARG A 13 7.93 31.17 -6.76
CA ARG A 13 6.71 31.25 -5.97
C ARG A 13 7.01 31.99 -4.68
N LYS A 14 6.24 33.05 -4.42
CA LYS A 14 6.31 33.90 -3.24
C LYS A 14 6.48 33.02 -2.00
N SER A 15 7.59 33.21 -1.30
CA SER A 15 7.92 32.45 -0.09
C SER A 15 6.91 32.82 1.00
N ARG A 16 5.97 31.92 1.29
CA ARG A 16 5.27 31.94 2.59
C ARG A 16 6.33 31.66 3.64
N LYS A 17 6.35 32.48 4.70
CA LYS A 17 7.27 32.35 5.82
C LYS A 17 7.34 30.89 6.24
N LYS A 18 8.56 30.37 6.33
CA LYS A 18 8.87 29.03 6.80
C LYS A 18 8.58 29.04 8.29
N ASP A 19 7.34 28.75 8.66
CA ASP A 19 7.05 28.31 10.01
C ASP A 19 7.93 27.10 10.24
N LYS A 20 8.77 27.17 11.28
CA LYS A 20 9.59 26.07 11.75
C LYS A 20 8.63 24.96 12.17
N LEU A 21 8.17 24.16 11.21
CA LEU A 21 7.68 22.82 11.46
C LEU A 21 8.86 22.15 12.15
N SER A 22 8.69 21.92 13.44
CA SER A 22 9.65 21.18 14.23
C SER A 22 9.96 19.88 13.49
N ASP A 23 11.24 19.56 13.39
CA ASP A 23 11.77 18.27 12.95
C ASP A 23 11.39 17.17 13.96
N THR A 24 10.11 17.11 14.34
CA THR A 24 9.52 16.16 15.26
C THR A 24 8.34 15.57 14.52
N ASP A 25 8.65 14.57 13.71
CA ASP A 25 7.92 13.32 13.57
C ASP A 25 8.47 12.61 12.33
N GLY A 26 9.58 11.90 12.52
CA GLY A 26 10.21 11.05 11.49
C GLY A 26 9.33 9.90 10.98
N ASN A 27 8.06 9.87 11.36
CA ASN A 27 7.03 8.88 11.03
C ASN A 27 5.98 9.39 10.02
N GLY A 28 6.21 10.53 9.35
CA GLY A 28 5.32 10.99 8.30
C GLY A 28 5.28 10.04 7.09
N GLY A 29 4.13 9.95 6.41
CA GLY A 29 4.00 9.14 5.19
C GLY A 29 4.94 9.57 4.05
N LEU A 30 5.35 10.84 4.01
CA LEU A 30 6.25 11.37 2.98
C LEU A 30 7.68 10.76 3.05
N PRO A 31 8.36 10.72 4.21
CA PRO A 31 9.60 9.95 4.39
C PRO A 31 9.52 8.49 3.90
N TYR A 32 8.42 7.80 4.18
CA TYR A 32 8.21 6.41 3.72
C TYR A 32 8.10 6.34 2.20
N ILE A 33 7.27 7.19 1.59
CA ILE A 33 7.11 7.28 0.14
C ILE A 33 8.46 7.55 -0.56
N LEU A 34 9.27 8.46 -0.02
CA LEU A 34 10.60 8.76 -0.58
C LEU A 34 11.54 7.56 -0.52
N THR A 35 11.46 6.75 0.53
CA THR A 35 12.25 5.50 0.66
C THR A 35 11.86 4.51 -0.45
N VAL A 36 10.56 4.27 -0.63
CA VAL A 36 10.05 3.36 -1.66
C VAL A 36 10.41 3.86 -3.07
N LEU A 37 10.25 5.15 -3.35
CA LEU A 37 10.61 5.73 -4.66
C LEU A 37 12.09 5.59 -4.99
N ARG A 38 12.95 5.69 -3.97
CA ARG A 38 14.40 5.52 -4.14
C ARG A 38 14.76 4.07 -4.47
N GLU A 39 14.11 3.10 -3.84
CA GLU A 39 14.30 1.68 -4.12
C GLU A 39 13.87 1.33 -5.55
N ILE A 40 12.68 1.78 -5.97
CA ILE A 40 12.19 1.64 -7.34
C ILE A 40 13.18 2.25 -8.34
N HIS A 41 13.66 3.45 -8.07
CA HIS A 41 14.65 4.11 -8.93
C HIS A 41 15.94 3.27 -9.03
N CYS A 42 16.47 2.79 -7.91
CA CYS A 42 17.66 1.94 -7.90
C CYS A 42 17.47 0.67 -8.74
N MET A 43 16.33 -0.02 -8.59
CA MET A 43 16.03 -1.23 -9.34
C MET A 43 15.82 -0.95 -10.84
N PHE A 44 15.12 0.13 -11.18
CA PHE A 44 14.83 0.53 -12.57
C PHE A 44 16.12 0.71 -13.40
N PHE A 45 17.15 1.33 -12.81
CA PHE A 45 18.41 1.62 -13.52
C PHE A 45 19.45 0.47 -13.48
N ILE A 46 19.08 -0.73 -13.02
CA ILE A 46 19.95 -1.91 -13.12
C ILE A 46 20.10 -2.31 -14.60
N PRO A 47 21.32 -2.52 -15.12
CA PRO A 47 21.55 -2.88 -16.52
C PRO A 47 20.84 -4.17 -16.94
N ASN A 48 20.44 -4.25 -18.22
CA ASN A 48 19.85 -5.43 -18.87
C ASN A 48 18.45 -5.85 -18.39
N MET A 49 17.71 -4.97 -17.74
CA MET A 49 16.29 -5.21 -17.43
C MET A 49 15.44 -4.21 -18.21
N PHE A 50 14.63 -4.70 -19.16
CA PHE A 50 13.55 -3.91 -19.75
C PHE A 50 12.52 -3.66 -18.65
N ARG A 51 12.47 -2.44 -18.11
CA ARG A 51 11.70 -2.14 -16.90
C ARG A 51 10.57 -1.19 -17.23
N ASP A 52 9.36 -1.71 -17.19
CA ASP A 52 8.19 -0.90 -16.94
C ASP A 52 8.09 -0.65 -15.43
N VAL A 53 8.01 0.61 -14.99
CA VAL A 53 7.87 0.96 -13.57
C VAL A 53 6.64 0.29 -12.96
N ARG A 54 5.58 0.07 -13.74
CA ARG A 54 4.36 -0.63 -13.30
C ARG A 54 4.65 -2.09 -12.94
N MET A 55 5.50 -2.76 -13.72
CA MET A 55 5.91 -4.14 -13.44
C MET A 55 6.77 -4.21 -12.18
N LEU A 56 7.69 -3.25 -12.03
CA LEU A 56 8.55 -3.17 -10.85
C LEU A 56 7.75 -2.90 -9.56
N LEU A 57 6.76 -2.02 -9.63
CA LEU A 57 5.84 -1.77 -8.52
C LEU A 57 5.03 -3.02 -8.13
N ARG A 58 4.53 -3.77 -9.12
CA ARG A 58 3.84 -5.05 -8.88
C ARG A 58 4.77 -6.08 -8.25
N GLU A 59 6.02 -6.16 -8.71
CA GLU A 59 7.02 -7.09 -8.16
C GLU A 59 7.35 -6.76 -6.70
N ILE A 60 7.58 -5.48 -6.37
CA ILE A 60 7.80 -5.05 -4.98
C ILE A 60 6.54 -5.31 -4.14
N GLY A 61 5.36 -4.97 -4.68
CA GLY A 61 4.07 -5.18 -4.04
C GLY A 61 3.84 -6.63 -3.64
N ALA A 62 4.11 -7.57 -4.54
CA ALA A 62 3.93 -9.01 -4.34
C ALA A 62 4.77 -9.63 -3.21
N HIS A 63 5.70 -8.87 -2.61
CA HIS A 63 6.50 -9.31 -1.47
C HIS A 63 6.01 -8.77 -0.12
N ILE A 64 5.02 -7.87 -0.10
CA ILE A 64 4.60 -7.18 1.13
C ILE A 64 3.89 -8.13 2.10
N LEU A 65 2.98 -8.96 1.59
CA LEU A 65 2.17 -9.89 2.37
C LEU A 65 2.44 -11.35 1.99
N LYS A 66 3.61 -11.61 1.40
CA LYS A 66 4.00 -12.95 0.98
C LYS A 66 4.02 -13.92 2.17
N GLY A 67 3.32 -15.05 2.01
CA GLY A 67 3.17 -16.07 3.04
C GLY A 67 1.95 -15.85 3.96
N CYS A 68 1.20 -14.75 3.78
CA CYS A 68 -0.12 -14.62 4.38
C CYS A 68 -1.15 -15.36 3.53
N ILE A 69 -1.89 -16.27 4.18
CA ILE A 69 -3.09 -16.91 3.64
C ILE A 69 -4.31 -16.25 4.29
N VAL A 70 -5.19 -15.64 3.49
CA VAL A 70 -6.34 -14.86 3.97
C VAL A 70 -7.65 -15.49 3.53
N PHE A 71 -8.57 -15.65 4.48
CA PHE A 71 -9.95 -16.04 4.22
C PHE A 71 -10.87 -14.83 4.43
N PHE A 72 -11.68 -14.50 3.43
CA PHE A 72 -12.62 -13.37 3.49
C PHE A 72 -14.04 -13.83 3.83
N ILE A 73 -14.69 -13.09 4.73
CA ILE A 73 -16.09 -13.28 5.14
C ILE A 73 -16.87 -12.02 4.81
N ASP A 74 -17.79 -12.10 3.85
CA ASP A 74 -18.75 -11.03 3.57
C ASP A 74 -20.05 -11.25 4.35
N VAL A 75 -20.32 -10.35 5.30
CA VAL A 75 -21.50 -10.36 6.16
C VAL A 75 -22.73 -9.80 5.44
N ASP A 76 -22.53 -8.94 4.44
CA ASP A 76 -23.63 -8.27 3.73
C ASP A 76 -24.07 -9.02 2.46
N HIS A 77 -23.36 -10.10 2.09
CA HIS A 77 -23.60 -10.94 0.92
C HIS A 77 -23.71 -10.19 -0.42
N GLU A 78 -23.11 -9.00 -0.53
CA GLU A 78 -23.12 -8.21 -1.75
C GLU A 78 -21.93 -8.50 -2.67
N ASN A 79 -20.94 -9.28 -2.19
CA ASN A 79 -19.82 -9.93 -2.90
C ASN A 79 -18.91 -9.02 -3.75
N THR A 80 -19.28 -7.75 -3.93
CA THR A 80 -18.65 -6.78 -4.83
C THR A 80 -17.41 -6.17 -4.17
N TYR A 81 -17.50 -5.87 -2.87
CA TYR A 81 -16.38 -5.34 -2.10
C TYR A 81 -15.33 -6.41 -1.79
N GLN A 82 -15.77 -7.64 -1.51
CA GLN A 82 -14.88 -8.77 -1.27
C GLN A 82 -13.98 -9.05 -2.47
N HIS A 83 -14.53 -9.08 -3.69
CA HIS A 83 -13.73 -9.33 -4.90
C HIS A 83 -12.71 -8.23 -5.17
N SER A 84 -13.04 -6.96 -4.90
CA SER A 84 -12.09 -5.84 -5.08
C SER A 84 -10.94 -5.89 -4.08
N ILE A 85 -11.23 -6.17 -2.81
CA ILE A 85 -10.21 -6.20 -1.74
C ILE A 85 -9.34 -7.44 -1.86
N SER A 86 -9.93 -8.60 -2.21
CA SER A 86 -9.19 -9.85 -2.47
C SER A 86 -8.17 -9.65 -3.59
N ASN A 87 -8.58 -9.07 -4.72
CA ASN A 87 -7.68 -8.79 -5.83
C ASN A 87 -6.52 -7.86 -5.43
N GLN A 88 -6.81 -6.83 -4.63
CA GLN A 88 -5.77 -5.93 -4.12
C GLN A 88 -4.82 -6.62 -3.15
N ALA A 89 -5.33 -7.53 -2.30
CA ALA A 89 -4.51 -8.32 -1.40
C ALA A 89 -3.58 -9.27 -2.17
N GLU A 90 -4.08 -9.92 -3.22
CA GLU A 90 -3.27 -10.78 -4.10
C GLU A 90 -2.16 -9.99 -4.82
N GLU A 91 -2.43 -8.77 -5.28
CA GLU A 91 -1.40 -7.88 -5.85
C GLU A 91 -0.29 -7.53 -4.84
N LEU A 92 -0.57 -7.68 -3.53
CA LEU A 92 0.38 -7.50 -2.44
C LEU A 92 1.05 -8.81 -1.98
N GLY A 93 0.78 -9.93 -2.66
CA GLY A 93 1.40 -11.23 -2.40
C GLY A 93 0.65 -12.13 -1.44
N VAL A 94 -0.59 -11.79 -1.09
CA VAL A 94 -1.46 -12.66 -0.29
C VAL A 94 -1.94 -13.85 -1.10
N GLU A 95 -2.08 -15.00 -0.47
CA GLU A 95 -2.86 -16.13 -0.98
C GLU A 95 -4.28 -16.07 -0.42
N CYS A 96 -5.25 -15.70 -1.24
CA CYS A 96 -6.65 -15.64 -0.84
C CYS A 96 -7.30 -17.03 -1.00
N THR A 97 -7.96 -17.51 0.04
CA THR A 97 -8.65 -18.82 0.03
C THR A 97 -10.14 -18.68 0.32
N THR A 98 -10.92 -19.61 -0.23
CA THR A 98 -12.35 -19.78 0.03
C THR A 98 -12.63 -20.92 1.01
N ILE A 99 -11.58 -21.56 1.54
CA ILE A 99 -11.68 -22.66 2.50
C ILE A 99 -11.03 -22.21 3.81
N LEU A 100 -11.78 -22.31 4.92
CA LEU A 100 -11.26 -22.06 6.25
C LEU A 100 -10.65 -23.36 6.81
N ASP A 101 -9.32 -23.43 6.81
CA ASP A 101 -8.55 -24.55 7.36
C ASP A 101 -7.39 -24.07 8.26
N SER A 102 -6.54 -24.99 8.71
CA SER A 102 -5.41 -24.68 9.59
C SER A 102 -4.25 -23.92 8.91
N SER A 103 -4.28 -23.73 7.59
CA SER A 103 -3.27 -22.95 6.86
C SER A 103 -3.59 -21.45 6.87
N VAL A 104 -4.85 -21.09 7.11
CA VAL A 104 -5.29 -19.69 7.14
C VAL A 104 -4.58 -18.93 8.25
N THR A 105 -3.91 -17.85 7.85
CA THR A 105 -3.16 -16.98 8.77
C THR A 105 -4.02 -15.84 9.30
N HIS A 106 -4.96 -15.34 8.49
CA HIS A 106 -5.81 -14.20 8.82
C HIS A 106 -7.21 -14.40 8.26
N VAL A 107 -8.21 -13.96 9.04
CA VAL A 107 -9.61 -13.91 8.61
C VAL A 107 -10.02 -12.45 8.52
N VAL A 108 -10.53 -12.03 7.37
CA VAL A 108 -10.97 -10.65 7.12
C VAL A 108 -12.48 -10.63 6.98
N VAL A 109 -13.14 -9.96 7.92
CA VAL A 109 -14.59 -9.77 7.91
C VAL A 109 -14.90 -8.43 7.27
N THR A 110 -15.65 -8.45 6.17
CA THR A 110 -16.16 -7.24 5.52
C THR A 110 -17.63 -7.05 5.87
N ALA A 111 -17.95 -5.90 6.45
CA ALA A 111 -19.32 -5.46 6.71
C ALA A 111 -19.41 -3.97 6.34
N ARG A 112 -20.55 -3.52 5.82
CA ARG A 112 -20.81 -2.09 5.70
C ARG A 112 -20.98 -1.51 7.08
N THR A 113 -20.21 -0.48 7.37
CA THR A 113 -20.59 0.50 8.37
C THR A 113 -21.85 1.20 7.85
N LYS A 114 -23.03 0.64 8.15
CA LYS A 114 -24.22 1.49 8.30
C LYS A 114 -23.82 2.51 9.35
N GLU A 115 -24.00 3.80 9.08
CA GLU A 115 -23.83 4.82 10.11
C GLU A 115 -24.61 4.33 11.34
N ILE A 116 -23.88 4.02 12.42
CA ILE A 116 -24.48 3.48 13.64
C ILE A 116 -25.22 4.63 14.31
N THR A 117 -26.46 4.84 13.92
CA THR A 117 -27.50 5.37 14.81
C THR A 117 -28.34 4.19 15.27
N GLY A 118 -27.99 3.63 16.42
CA GLY A 118 -28.78 2.59 17.09
C GLY A 118 -27.92 1.47 17.65
N ASP A 119 -27.93 1.38 18.98
CA ASP A 119 -27.18 0.48 19.85
C ASP A 119 -27.04 -0.97 19.35
N ILE A 120 -25.81 -1.48 19.37
CA ILE A 120 -25.54 -2.92 19.29
C ILE A 120 -25.65 -3.46 20.72
N ALA A 121 -26.77 -4.11 21.03
CA ALA A 121 -26.89 -4.97 22.20
C ALA A 121 -26.19 -6.30 21.89
N LEU A 122 -25.24 -6.69 22.75
CA LEU A 122 -24.63 -8.03 22.79
C LEU A 122 -25.65 -9.08 23.23
#